data_AF-A0A8T3TDS0-F1
#
_entry.id   AF-A0A8T3TDS0-F1
#
_cell.length_a   1.000
_cell.length_b   1.000
_cell.length_c   1.000
_cell.angle_alpha   90.00
_cell.angle_beta   90.00
_cell.angle_gamma   90.00
#
_symmetry.space_group_name_H-M   'P 1'
#
loop_
_entity.id
_entity.type
_entity.pdbx_description
1 polymer ?
#
loop_
_entity_poly.entity_id
_entity_poly.type
_entity_poly.pdbx_seq_one_letter_code
_entity_poly.pdbx_strand_id
1 'polypeptide(L)' 'MPLTDGGEYLDRHPGFSPGGNTVVFVRVPRGNPTGPAGIWLVETSGEGLRQIAPEGSLPRWVP' A
#
# COMPACT_ATOMS: atom_id res chain seq x y z
N MET A 1 -15.58 -5.36 -5.21
CA MET A 1 -15.06 -5.32 -3.82
C MET A 1 -13.83 -4.42 -3.81
N PRO A 2 -13.65 -3.56 -2.79
CA PRO A 2 -12.42 -2.78 -2.65
C PRO A 2 -11.24 -3.71 -2.31
N LEU A 3 -10.03 -3.32 -2.72
CA LEU A 3 -8.80 -4.10 -2.52
C LEU A 3 -8.24 -3.99 -1.10
N THR A 4 -8.64 -2.95 -0.36
CA THR A 4 -8.29 -2.70 1.04
C THR A 4 -9.54 -2.26 1.79
N ASP A 5 -9.62 -2.59 3.08
CA ASP A 5 -10.74 -2.30 3.99
C ASP A 5 -10.41 -1.19 5.02
N GLY A 6 -9.24 -0.55 4.87
CA GLY A 6 -8.66 0.38 5.84
C GLY A 6 -9.38 1.74 5.90
N GLY A 7 -10.60 1.78 6.45
CA GLY A 7 -11.37 3.02 6.63
C GLY A 7 -10.63 4.11 7.43
N GLU A 8 -9.68 3.72 8.26
CA GLU A 8 -8.81 4.60 9.07
C GLU A 8 -7.54 5.06 8.34
N TYR A 9 -7.35 4.66 7.08
CA TYR A 9 -6.13 4.91 6.31
C TYR A 9 -6.41 5.62 4.98
N LEU A 10 -5.38 6.33 4.50
CA LEU A 10 -5.30 6.85 3.15
C LEU A 10 -4.28 6.02 2.39
N ASP A 11 -4.75 5.27 1.40
CA ASP A 11 -3.92 4.48 0.50
C ASP A 11 -3.61 5.31 -0.75
N ARG A 12 -2.33 5.45 -1.10
CA ARG A 12 -1.83 6.38 -2.12
C ARG A 12 -0.74 5.74 -2.98
N HIS A 13 -0.51 6.30 -4.17
CA HIS A 13 0.56 5.91 -5.09
C HIS A 13 0.65 4.40 -5.35
N PRO A 14 -0.43 3.76 -5.86
CA PRO A 14 -0.39 2.34 -6.16
C PRO A 14 0.58 2.06 -7.33
N GLY A 15 1.27 0.93 -7.24
CA GLY A 15 2.12 0.39 -8.30
C GLY A 15 1.91 -1.11 -8.44
N PHE A 16 1.59 -1.57 -9.64
CA PHE A 16 1.46 -3.00 -9.94
C PHE A 16 2.83 -3.63 -10.12
N SER A 17 3.00 -4.83 -9.58
CA SER A 17 4.12 -5.72 -9.90
C SER A 17 4.17 -6.01 -11.40
N PRO A 18 5.34 -6.36 -11.97
CA PRO A 18 5.45 -6.68 -13.39
C PRO A 18 4.51 -7.81 -13.86
N GLY A 19 4.25 -8.80 -13.00
CA GLY A 19 3.28 -9.87 -13.25
C GLY A 19 1.81 -9.50 -13.00
N GLY A 20 1.54 -8.33 -12.43
CA GLY A 20 0.19 -7.80 -12.22
C GLY A 20 -0.56 -8.37 -11.01
N ASN A 21 -0.04 -9.38 -10.31
CA ASN A 21 -0.76 -10.06 -9.22
C ASN A 21 -0.64 -9.35 -7.85
N THR A 22 0.30 -8.43 -7.71
CA THR A 22 0.56 -7.70 -6.46
C THR A 22 0.56 -6.20 -6.70
N VAL A 23 0.01 -5.45 -5.74
CA VAL A 23 0.04 -3.99 -5.70
C VAL A 23 0.90 -3.54 -4.52
N VAL A 24 1.82 -2.62 -4.77
CA VAL A 24 2.53 -1.85 -3.73
C VAL A 24 1.89 -0.48 -3.61
N PHE A 25 1.76 0.05 -2.39
CA PHE A 25 1.17 1.36 -2.17
C PHE A 25 1.70 1.98 -0.87
N VAL A 26 1.48 3.28 -0.74
CA VAL A 26 1.74 4.05 0.48
C VAL A 26 0.47 4.05 1.33
N ARG A 27 0.58 3.76 2.62
CA ARG A 27 -0.51 3.84 3.58
C ARG A 27 -0.19 4.85 4.68
N VAL A 28 -1.11 5.77 4.93
CA VAL A 28 -0.98 6.81 5.96
C VAL A 28 -2.21 6.81 6.88
N PRO A 29 -2.06 6.94 8.21
CA PRO A 29 -3.22 7.07 9.11
C PRO A 29 -4.06 8.32 8.78
N ARG A 30 -5.37 8.19 8.63
CA ARG A 30 -6.29 9.31 8.36
C ARG A 30 -6.32 10.34 9.50
N GLY A 31 -6.28 9.87 10.74
CA GLY A 31 -6.27 10.72 11.94
C GLY A 31 -4.93 11.41 12.18
N ASN A 32 -3.86 11.00 11.49
CA ASN A 32 -2.54 11.61 11.58
C ASN A 32 -1.84 11.59 10.22
N PRO A 33 -2.27 12.44 9.27
CA PRO A 33 -1.75 12.44 7.90
C PRO A 33 -0.29 12.91 7.79
N THR A 34 0.27 13.50 8.85
CA THR A 34 1.69 13.83 9.01
C THR A 34 2.50 12.72 9.68
N GLY A 35 1.85 11.64 10.11
CA GLY A 35 2.49 10.47 10.69
C GLY A 35 3.29 9.66 9.66
N PRO A 36 3.96 8.59 10.12
CA PRO A 36 4.80 7.77 9.24
C PRO A 36 3.97 7.16 8.10
N ALA A 37 4.40 7.44 6.87
CA ALA A 37 3.87 6.82 5.68
C ALA A 37 4.54 5.46 5.50
N GLY A 38 3.77 4.37 5.61
CA GLY A 38 4.30 3.02 5.45
C GLY A 38 4.19 2.53 4.01
N ILE A 39 5.07 1.60 3.62
CA ILE A 39 4.95 0.89 2.35
C ILE A 39 4.30 -0.47 2.58
N TRP A 40 3.26 -0.75 1.81
CA TRP A 40 2.42 -1.94 1.95
C TRP A 40 2.29 -2.68 0.63
N LEU A 41 2.07 -4.00 0.73
CA LEU A 41 1.71 -4.87 -0.37
C LEU A 41 0.34 -5.49 -0.13
N VAL A 42 -0.39 -5.74 -1.21
CA VAL A 42 -1.61 -6.54 -1.23
C VAL A 42 -1.69 -7.28 -2.55
N GLU A 43 -2.24 -8.49 -2.53
CA GLU A 43 -2.55 -9.21 -3.77
C GLU A 43 -3.77 -8.59 -4.46
N THR A 44 -3.89 -8.75 -5.78
CA THR A 44 -5.05 -8.23 -6.54
C THR A 44 -6.37 -8.91 -6.17
N SER A 45 -6.32 -10.03 -5.45
CA SER A 45 -7.48 -10.67 -4.81
C SER A 45 -7.99 -9.90 -3.59
N GLY A 46 -7.18 -8.99 -3.02
CA GLY A 46 -7.42 -8.33 -1.73
C GLY A 46 -6.80 -9.06 -0.54
N GLU A 47 -6.17 -10.21 -0.76
CA GLU A 47 -5.51 -11.00 0.28
C GLU A 47 -4.07 -10.56 0.51
N GLY A 48 -3.44 -11.09 1.57
CA GLY A 48 -2.01 -10.93 1.79
C GLY A 48 -1.55 -9.50 2.12
N LEU A 49 -2.45 -8.65 2.63
CA LEU A 49 -2.12 -7.29 3.05
C LEU A 49 -1.01 -7.32 4.12
N ARG A 50 0.16 -6.77 3.79
CA ARG A 50 1.30 -6.72 4.71
C ARG A 50 2.15 -5.47 4.53
N GLN A 51 2.71 -5.00 5.63
CA GLN A 51 3.67 -3.91 5.63
C GLN A 51 5.06 -4.44 5.28
N ILE A 52 5.77 -3.74 4.39
CA ILE A 52 7.15 -4.07 4.00
C ILE A 52 8.16 -3.02 4.47
N ALA A 53 7.73 -1.80 4.74
CA ALA A 53 8.55 -0.79 5.40
C ALA A 53 7.68 0.05 6.36
N PRO A 54 8.17 0.33 7.59
CA PRO A 54 7.48 1.18 8.55
C PRO A 54 7.37 2.63 8.06
N GLU A 55 8.38 3.07 7.30
CA GLU A 55 8.48 4.41 6.73
C GLU A 55 8.96 4.33 5.28
N GLY A 56 8.40 5.18 4.41
CA GLY A 56 8.79 5.29 3.02
C GLY A 56 7.76 6.05 2.19
N SER A 57 8.19 6.56 1.06
CA SER A 57 7.30 7.18 0.09
C SER A 57 7.71 6.80 -1.33
N LEU A 58 6.74 6.78 -2.25
CA LEU A 58 6.94 6.53 -3.68
C LEU A 58 7.54 5.14 -3.99
N PRO A 59 6.89 4.05 -3.57
CA PRO A 59 7.35 2.72 -3.92
C PRO A 59 7.26 2.51 -5.44
N ARG A 60 8.29 1.89 -6.01
CA ARG A 60 8.29 1.44 -7.41
C ARG A 60 8.74 -0.01 -7.50
N TRP A 61 8.13 -0.74 -8.43
CA TRP A 61 8.69 -1.99 -8.90
C TRP A 61 9.86 -1.69 -9.84
N VAL A 62 10.95 -2.43 -9.67
CA VAL A 62 12.04 -2.50 -10.65
C VAL A 62 11.94 -3.85 -11.36
N PRO A 63 12.15 -3.90 -12.70
CA PRO A 63 12.33 -5.16 -13.41
C PRO A 63 13.53 -5.96 -12.88
#